data_AF-A0A7Y3H0P5-F1
#
_entry.id   AF-A0A7Y3H0P5-F1
#
_cell.length_a   1.000
_cell.length_b   1.000
_cell.length_c   1.000
_cell.angle_alpha   90.00
_cell.angle_beta   90.00
_cell.angle_gamma   90.00
#
_symmetry.space_group_name_H-M   'P 1'
#
loop_
_entity.id
_entity.type
_entity.pdbx_description
1 polymer ?
#
loop_
_entity_poly.entity_id
_entity_poly.type
_entity_poly.pdbx_seq_one_letter_code
_entity_poly.pdbx_strand_id
1 'polypeptide(L)'
;IVDRAKTFEYEELYGSEEPIGICPHGGQPVVEGAWFYSCEKDPSLGREDKANPDCPLDSCPMLLWKDSFGRYLDRGAAAALLRDGKTPVLDGFTARNGRTYKGVLEFDVDEGRLMVTSEGWNEDSVSEVAEYEVDNEPLGQCPLGKNCTVFETPTHFICEERKREDDEKAAYQEARKLAREQGEKPPAKPDKPDHPGFILPRTVCKREITRDEALVYLKTGKTELLEDFTSRLGRPFSAILVQKDTGRHGFEFPPRKARGATADDKKAASPATRKKTTRKKAKTPKKTTRKKTTRKKAAAKTAGRKKTTRKKATAKKATKRASSPELDID
;
A
#
# COMPACT_ATOMS: atom_id res chain seq x y z
N ILE A 1 -7.66 -39.02 14.55
CA ILE A 1 -7.25 -38.00 13.55
C ILE A 1 -8.38 -36.98 13.32
N VAL A 2 -9.60 -37.39 12.97
CA VAL A 2 -10.73 -36.48 12.70
C VAL A 2 -11.11 -35.60 13.90
N ASP A 3 -11.13 -36.13 15.12
CA ASP A 3 -11.54 -35.34 16.29
C ASP A 3 -10.46 -34.35 16.74
N ARG A 4 -9.18 -34.74 16.66
CA ARG A 4 -8.05 -33.82 16.89
C ARG A 4 -8.03 -32.67 15.90
N ALA A 5 -8.44 -32.88 14.64
CA ALA A 5 -8.54 -31.82 13.64
C ALA A 5 -9.71 -30.85 13.89
N LYS A 6 -10.75 -31.25 14.64
CA LYS A 6 -11.89 -30.39 14.98
C LYS A 6 -11.62 -29.49 16.18
N THR A 7 -10.76 -29.91 17.11
CA THR A 7 -10.40 -29.18 18.34
C THR A 7 -8.99 -28.61 18.29
N PHE A 8 -8.35 -28.61 17.12
CA PHE A 8 -7.00 -28.13 16.96
C PHE A 8 -6.95 -26.61 17.13
N GLU A 9 -6.24 -26.15 18.15
CA GLU A 9 -5.88 -24.75 18.31
C GLU A 9 -4.42 -24.54 17.90
N TYR A 10 -4.16 -23.48 17.11
CA TYR A 10 -2.82 -23.17 16.60
C TYR A 10 -1.81 -22.85 17.71
N GLU A 11 -2.29 -22.53 18.91
CA GLU A 11 -1.50 -22.28 20.11
C GLU A 11 -0.89 -23.58 20.67
N GLU A 12 -1.56 -24.73 20.53
CA GLU A 12 -1.04 -26.04 20.96
C GLU A 12 0.17 -26.49 20.13
N LEU A 13 0.36 -25.97 18.91
CA LEU A 13 1.49 -26.34 18.05
C LEU A 13 2.84 -25.98 18.67
N TYR A 14 2.87 -24.88 19.42
CA TYR A 14 4.09 -24.27 19.95
C TYR A 14 4.06 -24.17 21.47
N GLY A 15 3.00 -24.66 22.14
CA GLY A 15 2.85 -24.57 23.59
C GLY A 15 3.90 -25.36 24.39
N SER A 16 4.63 -26.28 23.76
CA SER A 16 5.77 -26.99 24.37
C SER A 16 7.12 -26.31 24.11
N GLU A 17 7.16 -25.28 23.28
CA GLU A 17 8.39 -24.54 22.99
C GLU A 17 8.70 -23.56 24.11
N GLU A 18 9.98 -23.39 24.42
CA GLU A 18 10.40 -22.41 25.42
C GLU A 18 10.09 -20.97 24.97
N PRO A 19 10.00 -20.00 25.89
CA PRO A 19 9.93 -18.59 25.50
C PRO A 19 11.17 -18.14 24.72
N ILE A 20 10.97 -17.28 23.72
CA ILE A 20 12.06 -16.79 22.86
C ILE A 20 12.78 -15.54 23.40
N GLY A 21 12.21 -14.91 24.42
CA GLY A 21 12.71 -13.67 25.00
C GLY A 21 11.71 -13.01 25.94
N ILE A 22 12.00 -11.78 26.32
CA ILE A 22 11.19 -10.97 27.24
C ILE A 22 10.49 -9.86 26.45
N CYS A 23 9.23 -9.61 26.78
CA CYS A 23 8.40 -8.58 26.18
C CYS A 23 8.94 -7.18 26.53
N PRO A 24 9.18 -6.28 25.55
CA PRO A 24 9.75 -4.95 25.81
C PRO A 24 8.93 -4.06 26.75
N HIS A 25 7.60 -4.19 26.74
CA HIS A 25 6.71 -3.35 27.55
C HIS A 25 6.17 -4.03 28.80
N GLY A 26 6.05 -5.36 28.77
CA GLY A 26 5.32 -6.10 29.79
C GLY A 26 6.18 -6.98 30.69
N GLY A 27 7.46 -7.22 30.34
CA GLY A 27 8.32 -8.16 31.05
C GLY A 27 7.89 -9.63 30.95
N GLN A 28 6.72 -9.90 30.38
CA GLN A 28 6.20 -11.24 30.14
C GLN A 28 7.07 -12.00 29.13
N PRO A 29 7.17 -13.33 29.23
CA PRO A 29 7.86 -14.13 28.23
C PRO A 29 7.17 -13.97 26.87
N VAL A 30 7.95 -14.00 25.79
CA VAL A 30 7.45 -13.99 24.43
C VAL A 30 7.33 -15.42 23.95
N VAL A 31 6.12 -15.82 23.58
CA VAL A 31 5.80 -17.16 23.07
C VAL A 31 5.66 -17.14 21.56
N GLU A 32 5.95 -18.28 20.94
CA GLU A 32 5.82 -18.48 19.51
C GLU A 32 4.41 -18.93 19.15
N GLY A 33 3.77 -18.22 18.23
CA GLY A 33 2.50 -18.64 17.62
C GLY A 33 2.68 -19.03 16.16
N ALA A 34 1.60 -19.46 15.50
CA ALA A 34 1.66 -19.87 14.10
C ALA A 34 2.07 -18.76 13.13
N TRP A 35 1.64 -17.52 13.38
CA TRP A 35 1.89 -16.38 12.48
C TRP A 35 2.73 -15.26 13.09
N PHE A 36 2.85 -15.22 14.40
CA PHE A 36 3.53 -14.16 15.11
C PHE A 36 4.17 -14.69 16.40
N TYR A 37 5.15 -13.96 16.89
CA TYR A 37 5.59 -14.03 18.28
C TYR A 37 4.83 -12.98 19.08
N SER A 38 4.34 -13.37 20.25
CA SER A 38 3.57 -12.46 21.10
C SER A 38 3.93 -12.61 22.57
N CYS A 39 3.76 -11.54 23.33
CA CYS A 39 3.89 -11.61 24.78
C CYS A 39 2.83 -12.57 25.33
N GLU A 40 3.24 -13.47 26.22
CA GLU A 40 2.34 -14.39 26.91
C GLU A 40 1.25 -13.58 27.61
N LYS A 41 0.01 -14.06 27.48
CA LYS A 41 -1.17 -13.40 28.02
C LYS A 41 -1.70 -14.23 29.19
N ASP A 42 -2.12 -13.54 30.25
CA ASP A 42 -2.78 -14.19 31.37
C ASP A 42 -4.09 -14.88 30.90
N PRO A 43 -4.28 -16.19 31.14
CA PRO A 43 -5.48 -16.92 30.72
C PRO A 43 -6.78 -16.38 31.29
N SER A 44 -6.74 -15.60 32.37
CA SER A 44 -7.91 -14.95 32.96
C SER A 44 -8.42 -13.75 32.15
N LEU A 45 -7.62 -13.23 31.22
CA LEU A 45 -7.97 -12.10 30.36
C LEU A 45 -8.69 -12.57 29.10
N GLY A 46 -9.83 -11.94 28.79
CA GLY A 46 -10.61 -12.23 27.59
C GLY A 46 -9.83 -11.89 26.33
N ARG A 47 -10.13 -12.54 25.19
CA ARG A 47 -9.35 -12.44 23.94
C ARG A 47 -9.02 -11.01 23.49
N GLU A 48 -9.93 -10.06 23.69
CA GLU A 48 -9.78 -8.65 23.28
C GLU A 48 -9.00 -7.78 24.28
N ASP A 49 -8.75 -8.29 25.50
CA ASP A 49 -8.01 -7.57 26.53
C ASP A 49 -6.49 -7.52 26.21
N LYS A 50 -5.82 -6.46 26.64
CA LYS A 50 -4.35 -6.34 26.49
C LYS A 50 -3.65 -7.40 27.32
N ALA A 51 -2.53 -7.95 26.84
CA ALA A 51 -1.79 -8.98 27.58
C ALA A 51 -1.20 -8.47 28.90
N ASN A 52 -0.91 -7.16 28.97
CA ASN A 52 -0.62 -6.44 30.20
C ASN A 52 -1.54 -5.20 30.26
N PRO A 53 -2.41 -5.07 31.29
CA PRO A 53 -3.27 -3.91 31.50
C PRO A 53 -2.50 -2.58 31.69
N ASP A 54 -1.28 -2.65 32.21
CA ASP A 54 -0.42 -1.50 32.47
C ASP A 54 0.38 -1.06 31.23
N CYS A 55 0.27 -1.80 30.12
CA CYS A 55 0.96 -1.47 28.88
C CYS A 55 0.33 -0.23 28.21
N PRO A 56 1.09 0.86 27.98
CA PRO A 56 0.55 2.13 27.50
C PRO A 56 0.12 2.07 26.03
N LEU A 57 0.50 1.03 25.29
CA LEU A 57 0.25 0.91 23.86
C LEU A 57 -0.97 0.05 23.54
N ASP A 58 -1.67 0.39 22.46
CA ASP A 58 -2.74 -0.45 21.89
C ASP A 58 -2.18 -1.67 21.14
N SER A 59 -0.89 -1.65 20.81
CA SER A 59 -0.15 -2.77 20.23
C SER A 59 0.30 -3.82 21.25
N CYS A 60 -0.33 -3.87 22.43
CA CYS A 60 -0.05 -4.83 23.49
C CYS A 60 -1.14 -5.92 23.57
N PRO A 61 -0.81 -7.22 23.44
CA PRO A 61 0.54 -7.79 23.34
C PRO A 61 1.26 -7.40 22.06
N MET A 62 2.58 -7.18 22.15
CA MET A 62 3.44 -7.02 20.97
C MET A 62 3.15 -8.15 19.99
N LEU A 63 2.90 -7.80 18.73
CA LEU A 63 2.66 -8.76 17.64
C LEU A 63 3.80 -8.67 16.64
N LEU A 64 4.78 -9.55 16.79
CA LEU A 64 5.91 -9.65 15.88
C LEU A 64 5.60 -10.70 14.80
N TRP A 65 5.20 -10.24 13.62
CA TRP A 65 4.84 -11.12 12.51
C TRP A 65 6.04 -11.93 12.02
N LYS A 66 5.83 -13.24 11.89
CA LYS A 66 6.81 -14.17 11.32
C LYS A 66 7.05 -13.91 9.84
N ASP A 67 6.10 -13.35 9.11
CA ASP A 67 6.32 -12.89 7.73
C ASP A 67 6.32 -11.36 7.73
N SER A 68 7.53 -10.79 7.69
CA SER A 68 7.74 -9.35 7.70
C SER A 68 8.70 -8.97 6.58
N PHE A 69 8.35 -7.95 5.78
CA PHE A 69 9.18 -7.46 4.68
C PHE A 69 9.54 -8.54 3.62
N GLY A 70 8.64 -9.51 3.43
CA GLY A 70 8.81 -10.60 2.47
C GLY A 70 9.89 -11.61 2.88
N ARG A 71 10.28 -11.62 4.16
CA ARG A 71 11.20 -12.58 4.76
C ARG A 71 10.53 -13.24 5.95
N TYR A 72 10.70 -14.56 6.07
CA TYR A 72 10.35 -15.26 7.29
C TYR A 72 11.32 -14.89 8.43
N LEU A 73 10.79 -14.47 9.57
CA LEU A 73 11.51 -14.18 10.79
C LEU A 73 11.57 -15.45 11.64
N ASP A 74 12.72 -16.11 11.56
CA ASP A 74 13.03 -17.30 12.33
C ASP A 74 13.20 -16.99 13.81
N ARG A 75 13.08 -18.04 14.62
CA ARG A 75 13.13 -17.97 16.09
C ARG A 75 14.45 -17.36 16.60
N GLY A 76 15.58 -17.66 15.94
CA GLY A 76 16.88 -17.12 16.30
C GLY A 76 16.97 -15.61 16.06
N ALA A 77 16.53 -15.16 14.88
CA ALA A 77 16.44 -13.74 14.57
C ALA A 77 15.46 -13.00 15.49
N ALA A 78 14.30 -13.58 15.79
CA ALA A 78 13.33 -13.00 16.74
C ALA A 78 13.92 -12.88 18.16
N ALA A 79 14.62 -13.91 18.64
CA ALA A 79 15.31 -13.86 19.93
C ALA A 79 16.42 -12.79 19.97
N ALA A 80 17.18 -12.62 18.88
CA ALA A 80 18.17 -11.56 18.77
C ALA A 80 17.53 -10.16 18.80
N LEU A 81 16.44 -9.98 18.05
CA LEU A 81 15.68 -8.74 18.03
C LEU A 81 15.15 -8.35 19.42
N LEU A 82 14.62 -9.31 20.18
CA LEU A 82 14.10 -9.05 21.53
C LEU A 82 15.19 -8.72 22.55
N ARG A 83 16.37 -9.34 22.42
CA ARG A 83 17.50 -9.14 23.34
C ARG A 83 18.24 -7.83 23.06
N ASP A 84 18.52 -7.56 21.78
CA ASP A 84 19.44 -6.51 21.35
C ASP A 84 18.69 -5.29 20.78
N GLY A 85 17.37 -5.36 20.66
CA GLY A 85 16.51 -4.36 19.99
C GLY A 85 16.60 -4.38 18.46
N LYS A 86 17.58 -5.14 17.92
CA LYS A 86 17.87 -5.26 16.49
C LYS A 86 18.37 -6.65 16.13
N THR A 87 18.19 -7.07 14.89
CA THR A 87 18.77 -8.31 14.37
C THR A 87 20.22 -8.09 13.91
N PRO A 88 21.00 -9.16 13.70
CA PRO A 88 22.13 -9.09 12.77
C PRO A 88 21.67 -8.72 11.35
N VAL A 89 22.61 -8.50 10.44
CA VAL A 89 22.29 -8.33 9.01
C VAL A 89 21.70 -9.64 8.50
N LEU A 90 20.45 -9.57 8.06
CA LEU A 90 19.71 -10.69 7.48
C LEU A 90 19.59 -10.51 5.97
N ASP A 91 19.60 -11.63 5.25
CA ASP A 91 19.38 -11.69 3.81
C ASP A 91 17.95 -12.18 3.50
N GLY A 92 17.48 -11.95 2.28
CA GLY A 92 16.22 -12.46 1.75
C GLY A 92 15.02 -11.55 1.99
N PHE A 93 15.23 -10.27 2.33
CA PHE A 93 14.14 -9.30 2.29
C PHE A 93 13.74 -9.04 0.86
N THR A 94 12.44 -8.91 0.59
CA THR A 94 11.94 -8.73 -0.78
C THR A 94 11.28 -7.36 -0.91
N ALA A 95 11.81 -6.54 -1.81
CA ALA A 95 11.22 -5.24 -2.14
C ALA A 95 10.03 -5.40 -3.10
N ARG A 96 9.23 -4.34 -3.25
CA ARG A 96 8.03 -4.35 -4.11
C ARG A 96 8.33 -4.65 -5.59
N ASN A 97 9.53 -4.35 -6.05
CA ASN A 97 10.01 -4.63 -7.41
C ASN A 97 10.54 -6.07 -7.57
N GLY A 98 10.39 -6.93 -6.55
CA GLY A 98 10.86 -8.31 -6.56
C GLY A 98 12.35 -8.48 -6.26
N ARG A 99 13.14 -7.40 -6.22
CA ARG A 99 14.56 -7.47 -5.85
C ARG A 99 14.71 -7.84 -4.38
N THR A 100 15.67 -8.71 -4.10
CA THR A 100 16.03 -9.06 -2.73
C THR A 100 17.19 -8.21 -2.22
N TYR A 101 17.20 -7.94 -0.93
CA TYR A 101 18.21 -7.12 -0.28
C TYR A 101 18.56 -7.65 1.11
N LYS A 102 19.74 -7.24 1.60
CA LYS A 102 20.18 -7.46 2.98
C LYS A 102 19.75 -6.28 3.85
N GLY A 103 19.40 -6.56 5.09
CA GLY A 103 18.98 -5.52 6.02
C GLY A 103 19.01 -5.93 7.48
N VAL A 104 18.81 -4.94 8.33
CA VAL A 104 18.71 -5.10 9.78
C VAL A 104 17.28 -4.77 10.19
N LEU A 105 16.66 -5.67 10.96
CA LEU A 105 15.37 -5.41 11.57
C LEU A 105 15.58 -4.74 12.92
N GLU A 106 14.78 -3.72 13.20
CA GLU A 106 14.73 -3.01 14.48
C GLU A 106 13.30 -2.93 14.95
N PHE A 107 13.08 -3.16 16.25
CA PHE A 107 11.76 -3.05 16.84
C PHE A 107 11.60 -1.67 17.46
N ASP A 108 10.69 -0.87 16.90
CA ASP A 108 10.30 0.41 17.49
C ASP A 108 9.38 0.12 18.66
N VAL A 109 9.93 0.25 19.87
CA VAL A 109 9.25 0.01 21.14
C VAL A 109 8.13 1.03 21.32
N ASP A 110 8.33 2.30 20.98
CA ASP A 110 7.32 3.34 21.21
C ASP A 110 6.11 3.21 20.29
N GLU A 111 6.30 2.70 19.07
CA GLU A 111 5.20 2.46 18.12
C GLU A 111 4.70 1.00 18.10
N GLY A 112 5.43 0.08 18.72
CA GLY A 112 5.18 -1.35 18.70
C GLY A 112 5.23 -1.96 17.31
N ARG A 113 6.13 -1.48 16.44
CA ARG A 113 6.23 -1.91 15.03
C ARG A 113 7.64 -2.28 14.63
N LEU A 114 7.74 -3.24 13.70
CA LEU A 114 9.00 -3.66 13.13
C LEU A 114 9.41 -2.74 11.98
N MET A 115 10.68 -2.37 11.94
CA MET A 115 11.31 -1.55 10.90
C MET A 115 12.46 -2.31 10.27
N VAL A 116 12.65 -2.14 8.97
CA VAL A 116 13.81 -2.68 8.24
C VAL A 116 14.69 -1.56 7.74
N THR A 117 16.00 -1.70 7.93
CA THR A 117 17.01 -0.81 7.37
C THR A 117 17.79 -1.59 6.33
N SER A 118 17.78 -1.14 5.08
CA SER A 118 18.50 -1.80 3.99
C SER A 118 20.01 -1.53 4.08
N GLU A 119 20.81 -2.60 4.10
CA GLU A 119 22.28 -2.56 4.06
C GLU A 119 22.82 -2.67 2.62
N GLY A 120 21.99 -3.15 1.68
CA GLY A 120 22.36 -3.21 0.26
C GLY A 120 21.53 -4.23 -0.52
N TRP A 121 21.46 -4.06 -1.84
CA TRP A 121 20.83 -5.03 -2.74
C TRP A 121 21.69 -6.28 -2.90
N ASN A 122 21.08 -7.43 -3.13
CA ASN A 122 21.83 -8.63 -3.48
C ASN A 122 22.38 -8.49 -4.90
N GLU A 123 23.62 -8.91 -5.13
CA GLU A 123 24.28 -8.81 -6.45
C GLU A 123 23.51 -9.60 -7.53
N ASP A 124 22.91 -10.73 -7.15
CA ASP A 124 22.09 -11.57 -8.02
C ASP A 124 20.65 -11.04 -8.21
N SER A 125 20.29 -9.91 -7.59
CA SER A 125 18.95 -9.34 -7.70
C SER A 125 18.80 -8.53 -9.01
N VAL A 126 18.47 -9.24 -10.09
CA VAL A 126 18.16 -8.61 -11.37
C VAL A 126 16.87 -7.79 -11.22
N SER A 127 16.91 -6.49 -11.53
CA SER A 127 15.66 -5.75 -11.78
C SER A 127 15.01 -6.28 -13.03
N GLU A 128 13.72 -6.61 -12.94
CA GLU A 128 12.86 -6.77 -14.12
C GLU A 128 12.60 -5.45 -14.87
N VAL A 129 13.13 -4.32 -14.36
CA VAL A 129 13.04 -3.02 -15.01
C VAL A 129 14.03 -2.99 -16.17
N ALA A 130 13.51 -3.05 -17.39
CA ALA A 130 14.30 -2.82 -18.60
C ALA A 130 14.90 -1.41 -18.55
N GLU A 131 16.22 -1.36 -18.67
CA GLU A 131 16.99 -0.13 -18.89
C GLU A 131 17.26 -0.02 -20.38
N TYR A 132 17.07 1.17 -20.93
CA TYR A 132 17.21 1.43 -22.35
C TYR A 132 18.28 2.49 -22.61
N GLU A 133 18.80 2.50 -23.83
CA GLU A 133 19.77 3.50 -24.28
C GLU A 133 19.16 4.90 -24.25
N VAL A 134 19.95 5.89 -23.80
CA VAL A 134 19.48 7.25 -23.55
C VAL A 134 20.02 8.19 -24.60
N ASP A 135 19.11 8.88 -25.28
CA ASP A 135 19.45 10.04 -26.10
C ASP A 135 19.23 11.33 -25.29
N ASN A 136 20.33 12.05 -25.06
CA ASN A 136 20.36 13.28 -24.26
C ASN A 136 19.75 14.49 -24.97
N GLU A 137 19.38 14.38 -26.26
CA GLU A 137 18.70 15.46 -26.95
C GLU A 137 17.32 15.74 -26.30
N PRO A 138 16.98 17.01 -26.03
CA PRO A 138 15.72 17.37 -25.38
C PRO A 138 14.50 17.04 -26.26
N LEU A 139 13.49 16.42 -25.65
CA LEU A 139 12.24 16.03 -26.33
C LEU A 139 11.30 17.20 -26.58
N GLY A 140 11.28 18.18 -25.66
CA GLY A 140 10.40 19.34 -25.79
C GLY A 140 10.09 20.03 -24.47
N GLN A 141 9.18 20.99 -24.52
CA GLN A 141 8.74 21.73 -23.34
C GLN A 141 7.83 20.88 -22.44
N CYS A 142 7.97 21.09 -21.14
CA CYS A 142 7.14 20.44 -20.15
C CYS A 142 5.70 20.99 -20.21
N PRO A 143 4.69 20.12 -20.33
CA PRO A 143 3.27 20.52 -20.31
C PRO A 143 2.76 21.03 -18.95
N LEU A 144 3.51 20.88 -17.85
CA LEU A 144 3.08 21.28 -16.49
C LEU A 144 3.90 22.42 -15.88
N GLY A 145 5.11 22.65 -16.40
CA GLY A 145 6.05 23.61 -15.83
C GLY A 145 6.12 24.89 -16.63
N LYS A 146 6.47 25.97 -15.96
CA LYS A 146 6.82 27.23 -16.62
C LYS A 146 8.26 27.12 -17.10
N ASN A 147 8.46 26.86 -18.39
CA ASN A 147 9.77 26.89 -19.07
C ASN A 147 10.78 25.80 -18.67
N CYS A 148 10.35 24.59 -18.33
CA CYS A 148 11.28 23.46 -18.15
C CYS A 148 11.24 22.49 -19.33
N THR A 149 12.37 21.81 -19.57
CA THR A 149 12.56 20.90 -20.71
C THR A 149 12.43 19.44 -20.26
N VAL A 150 11.88 18.59 -21.11
CA VAL A 150 11.76 17.14 -20.90
C VAL A 150 12.92 16.43 -21.58
N PHE A 151 13.54 15.51 -20.86
CA PHE A 151 14.65 14.70 -21.34
C PHE A 151 14.40 13.22 -21.01
N GLU A 152 15.18 12.38 -21.68
CA GLU A 152 15.11 10.93 -21.56
C GLU A 152 16.10 10.42 -20.50
N THR A 153 15.68 9.43 -19.72
CA THR A 153 16.52 8.67 -18.79
C THR A 153 16.38 7.19 -19.12
N PRO A 154 17.21 6.28 -18.55
CA PRO A 154 17.13 4.86 -18.87
C PRO A 154 15.76 4.23 -18.57
N THR A 155 14.98 4.84 -17.67
CA THR A 155 13.72 4.28 -17.18
C THR A 155 12.52 5.20 -17.34
N HIS A 156 12.71 6.50 -17.56
CA HIS A 156 11.64 7.51 -17.60
C HIS A 156 11.94 8.66 -18.58
N PHE A 157 10.90 9.31 -19.08
CA PHE A 157 10.94 10.67 -19.60
C PHE A 157 10.51 11.64 -18.50
N ILE A 158 11.40 12.56 -18.10
CA ILE A 158 11.17 13.45 -16.96
C ILE A 158 11.52 14.89 -17.32
N CYS A 159 10.85 15.86 -16.68
CA CYS A 159 11.25 17.26 -16.81
C CYS A 159 12.43 17.61 -15.89
N GLU A 160 13.16 18.66 -16.24
CA GLU A 160 14.33 19.16 -15.50
C GLU A 160 14.05 19.44 -14.02
N GLU A 161 12.93 20.10 -13.71
CA GLU A 161 12.54 20.38 -12.32
C GLU A 161 12.25 19.09 -11.54
N ARG A 162 11.63 18.10 -12.20
CA ARG A 162 11.40 16.79 -11.58
C ARG A 162 12.70 16.05 -11.31
N LYS A 163 13.68 16.15 -12.20
CA LYS A 163 15.02 15.59 -12.00
C LYS A 163 15.65 16.16 -10.74
N ARG A 164 15.68 17.49 -10.64
CA ARG A 164 16.25 18.21 -9.50
C ARG A 164 15.59 17.78 -8.19
N GLU A 165 14.27 17.66 -8.17
CA GLU A 165 13.57 17.17 -6.98
C GLU A 165 13.95 15.73 -6.60
N ASP A 166 14.11 14.85 -7.58
CA ASP A 166 14.47 13.44 -7.32
C ASP A 166 15.93 13.34 -6.84
N ASP A 167 16.84 14.17 -7.37
CA ASP A 167 18.22 14.32 -6.90
C ASP A 167 18.29 14.91 -5.47
N GLU A 168 17.53 15.97 -5.17
CA GLU A 168 17.41 16.56 -3.83
C GLU A 168 16.85 15.57 -2.80
N LYS A 169 15.85 14.76 -3.19
CA LYS A 169 15.31 13.70 -2.34
C LYS A 169 16.34 12.59 -2.11
N ALA A 170 17.12 12.21 -3.12
CA ALA A 170 18.19 11.23 -2.95
C ALA A 170 19.25 11.72 -1.96
N ALA A 171 19.72 12.96 -2.14
CA ALA A 171 20.67 13.61 -1.22
C ALA A 171 20.11 13.70 0.22
N TYR A 172 18.82 14.01 0.38
CA TYR A 172 18.17 14.00 1.69
C TYR A 172 18.18 12.61 2.35
N GLN A 173 17.91 11.54 1.60
CA GLN A 173 17.95 10.18 2.15
C GLN A 173 19.37 9.76 2.53
N GLU A 174 20.37 10.09 1.73
CA GLU A 174 21.78 9.84 2.04
C GLU A 174 22.23 10.60 3.29
N ALA A 175 21.92 11.90 3.37
CA ALA A 175 22.21 12.71 4.55
C ALA A 175 21.50 12.19 5.80
N ARG A 176 20.26 11.70 5.67
CA ARG A 176 19.53 11.06 6.77
C ARG A 176 20.16 9.73 7.21
N LYS A 177 20.69 8.95 6.25
CA LYS A 177 21.42 7.71 6.56
C LYS A 177 22.70 8.03 7.34
N LEU A 178 23.49 8.99 6.87
CA LEU A 178 24.71 9.45 7.55
C LEU A 178 24.43 9.99 8.94
N ALA A 179 23.41 10.84 9.10
CA ALA A 179 23.02 11.35 10.42
C ALA A 179 22.65 10.22 11.38
N ARG A 180 21.95 9.19 10.89
CA ARG A 180 21.62 8.01 11.70
C ARG A 180 22.86 7.21 12.10
N GLU A 181 23.81 7.00 11.19
CA GLU A 181 25.08 6.32 11.47
C GLU A 181 25.92 7.09 12.50
N GLN A 182 25.84 8.43 12.51
CA GLN A 182 26.53 9.32 13.44
C GLN A 182 25.76 9.59 14.74
N GLY A 183 24.52 9.10 14.87
CA GLY A 183 23.65 9.38 16.02
C GLY A 183 23.15 10.82 16.10
N GLU A 184 23.23 11.57 15.00
CA GLU A 184 22.80 12.96 14.89
C GLU A 184 21.31 13.08 14.52
N LYS A 185 20.76 14.27 14.75
CA LYS A 185 19.38 14.58 14.35
C LYS A 185 19.25 14.57 12.83
N PRO A 186 18.18 14.00 12.25
CA PRO A 186 17.98 14.00 10.81
C PRO A 186 17.93 15.43 10.24
N PRO A 187 18.44 15.63 9.00
CA PRO A 187 18.41 16.93 8.35
C PRO A 187 16.97 17.41 8.11
N ALA A 188 16.82 18.72 7.90
CA ALA A 188 15.53 19.30 7.52
C ALA A 188 15.06 18.75 6.17
N LYS A 189 13.75 18.53 6.04
CA LYS A 189 13.15 18.08 4.78
C LYS A 189 13.24 19.20 3.73
N PRO A 190 13.47 18.86 2.45
CA PRO A 190 13.44 19.85 1.38
C PRO A 190 12.05 20.46 1.25
N ASP A 191 12.01 21.71 0.77
CA ASP A 191 10.77 22.46 0.56
C ASP A 191 9.89 21.82 -0.52
N LYS A 192 8.60 22.15 -0.49
CA LYS A 192 7.63 21.64 -1.46
C LYS A 192 7.85 22.34 -2.81
N PRO A 193 7.88 21.61 -3.94
CA PRO A 193 8.07 22.21 -5.26
C PRO A 193 6.90 23.10 -5.68
N ASP A 194 7.18 24.02 -6.60
CA ASP A 194 6.22 24.99 -7.13
C ASP A 194 5.10 24.33 -7.94
N HIS A 195 5.39 23.22 -8.64
CA HIS A 195 4.42 22.51 -9.47
C HIS A 195 4.70 20.99 -9.51
N PRO A 196 3.69 20.15 -9.84
CA PRO A 196 3.92 18.71 -10.00
C PRO A 196 4.73 18.44 -11.27
N GLY A 197 6.00 18.09 -11.13
CA GLY A 197 6.87 17.78 -12.26
C GLY A 197 6.37 16.61 -13.13
N PHE A 198 6.59 16.71 -14.45
CA PHE A 198 6.20 15.71 -15.44
C PHE A 198 7.05 14.43 -15.33
N ILE A 199 6.40 13.27 -15.35
CA ILE A 199 7.05 11.95 -15.32
C ILE A 199 6.26 10.90 -16.10
N LEU A 200 6.91 10.31 -17.11
CA LEU A 200 6.39 9.20 -17.90
C LEU A 200 7.40 8.05 -17.89
N PRO A 201 7.08 6.86 -17.33
CA PRO A 201 7.97 5.69 -17.44
C PRO A 201 8.18 5.28 -18.90
N ARG A 202 9.41 4.86 -19.24
CA ARG A 202 9.71 4.24 -20.55
C ARG A 202 9.04 2.89 -20.69
N THR A 203 8.92 2.13 -19.61
CA THR A 203 8.15 0.88 -19.60
C THR A 203 6.82 1.08 -18.90
N VAL A 204 5.73 1.04 -19.66
CA VAL A 204 4.35 1.11 -19.15
C VAL A 204 3.68 -0.25 -19.37
N CYS A 205 3.28 -0.93 -18.29
CA CYS A 205 2.62 -2.24 -18.38
C CYS A 205 3.33 -3.26 -19.28
N LYS A 206 4.66 -3.38 -19.15
CA LYS A 206 5.56 -4.25 -19.94
C LYS A 206 5.74 -3.86 -21.42
N ARG A 207 5.21 -2.72 -21.86
CA ARG A 207 5.46 -2.14 -23.18
C ARG A 207 6.44 -0.98 -23.05
N GLU A 208 7.43 -0.92 -23.94
CA GLU A 208 8.28 0.25 -24.11
C GLU A 208 7.52 1.37 -24.83
N ILE A 209 7.65 2.59 -24.33
CA ILE A 209 7.21 3.82 -24.99
C ILE A 209 8.39 4.38 -25.75
N THR A 210 8.23 4.50 -27.07
CA THR A 210 9.30 5.02 -27.92
C THR A 210 9.43 6.54 -27.80
N ARG A 211 10.58 7.07 -28.21
CA ARG A 211 10.86 8.51 -28.25
C ARG A 211 9.81 9.27 -29.07
N ASP A 212 9.41 8.72 -30.22
CA ASP A 212 8.39 9.31 -31.09
C ASP A 212 7.00 9.35 -30.44
N GLU A 213 6.60 8.28 -29.75
CA GLU A 213 5.34 8.24 -28.99
C GLU A 213 5.35 9.28 -27.85
N ALA A 214 6.50 9.44 -27.18
CA ALA A 214 6.67 10.46 -26.14
C ALA A 214 6.59 11.89 -26.69
N LEU A 215 7.11 12.15 -27.89
CA LEU A 215 6.99 13.45 -28.56
C LEU A 215 5.53 13.82 -28.86
N VAL A 216 4.73 12.87 -29.35
CA VAL A 216 3.29 13.08 -29.58
C VAL A 216 2.56 13.32 -28.27
N TYR A 217 2.91 12.57 -27.23
CA TYR A 217 2.34 12.72 -25.89
C TYR A 217 2.62 14.09 -25.27
N LEU A 218 3.84 14.62 -25.41
CA LEU A 218 4.19 15.95 -24.91
C LEU A 218 3.44 17.08 -25.64
N LYS A 219 3.25 16.95 -26.96
CA LYS A 219 2.58 17.97 -27.77
C LYS A 219 1.07 18.01 -27.57
N THR A 220 0.43 16.84 -27.48
CA THR A 220 -1.04 16.72 -27.48
C THR A 220 -1.61 16.43 -26.09
N GLY A 221 -0.77 16.04 -25.13
CA GLY A 221 -1.18 15.53 -23.82
C GLY A 221 -1.77 14.12 -23.86
N LYS A 222 -1.78 13.47 -25.03
CA LYS A 222 -2.30 12.11 -25.25
C LYS A 222 -1.43 11.32 -26.23
N THR A 223 -1.37 10.00 -26.10
CA THR A 223 -0.78 9.16 -27.16
C THR A 223 -1.83 8.77 -28.19
N GLU A 224 -1.38 8.14 -29.27
CA GLU A 224 -2.27 7.33 -30.11
C GLU A 224 -2.76 6.08 -29.35
N LEU A 225 -3.62 5.30 -30.00
CA LEU A 225 -4.03 4.01 -29.46
C LEU A 225 -2.85 3.05 -29.50
N LEU A 226 -2.20 2.87 -28.35
CA LEU A 226 -1.10 1.93 -28.20
C LEU A 226 -1.66 0.54 -27.92
N GLU A 227 -1.20 -0.43 -28.70
CA GLU A 227 -1.54 -1.85 -28.57
C GLU A 227 -0.51 -2.55 -27.64
N ASP A 228 -0.70 -3.82 -27.30
CA ASP A 228 0.30 -4.64 -26.58
C ASP A 228 0.62 -4.28 -25.11
N PHE A 229 -0.20 -3.49 -24.41
CA PHE A 229 -0.05 -3.38 -22.96
C PHE A 229 -0.42 -4.70 -22.27
N THR A 230 0.37 -5.16 -21.32
CA THR A 230 0.07 -6.38 -20.56
C THR A 230 -0.51 -6.05 -19.19
N SER A 231 -1.73 -6.52 -18.94
CA SER A 231 -2.37 -6.37 -17.62
C SER A 231 -1.67 -7.20 -16.54
N ARG A 232 -1.99 -6.92 -15.27
CA ARG A 232 -1.47 -7.71 -14.13
C ARG A 232 -1.78 -9.21 -14.24
N LEU A 233 -2.86 -9.58 -14.94
CA LEU A 233 -3.26 -10.97 -15.19
C LEU A 233 -2.63 -11.56 -16.46
N GLY A 234 -1.68 -10.87 -17.09
CA GLY A 234 -0.98 -11.33 -18.30
C GLY A 234 -1.76 -11.17 -19.60
N ARG A 235 -2.94 -10.53 -19.59
CA ARG A 235 -3.76 -10.33 -20.80
C ARG A 235 -3.36 -9.04 -21.53
N PRO A 236 -3.16 -9.06 -22.86
CA PRO A 236 -2.88 -7.87 -23.64
C PRO A 236 -4.12 -6.97 -23.73
N PHE A 237 -3.92 -5.66 -23.77
CA PHE A 237 -4.95 -4.65 -23.97
C PHE A 237 -4.40 -3.42 -24.71
N SER A 238 -5.29 -2.69 -25.38
CA SER A 238 -4.97 -1.43 -26.06
C SER A 238 -5.51 -0.24 -25.27
N ALA A 239 -4.75 0.85 -25.18
CA ALA A 239 -5.17 2.06 -24.47
C ALA A 239 -4.50 3.32 -25.02
N ILE A 240 -5.14 4.46 -24.78
CA ILE A 240 -4.56 5.79 -24.99
C ILE A 240 -3.98 6.26 -23.66
N LEU A 241 -2.72 6.69 -23.65
CA LEU A 241 -2.15 7.35 -22.48
C LEU A 241 -2.60 8.81 -22.47
N VAL A 242 -3.06 9.29 -21.32
CA VAL A 242 -3.52 10.67 -21.12
C VAL A 242 -2.75 11.28 -19.97
N GLN A 243 -2.30 12.51 -20.17
CA GLN A 243 -1.63 13.26 -19.12
C GLN A 243 -2.61 13.74 -18.05
N LYS A 244 -2.24 13.51 -16.78
CA LYS A 244 -2.96 14.06 -15.62
C LYS A 244 -2.32 15.35 -15.13
N ASP A 245 -3.09 16.13 -14.38
CA ASP A 245 -2.66 17.28 -13.59
C ASP A 245 -1.53 16.95 -12.59
N THR A 246 -1.50 15.71 -12.09
CA THR A 246 -0.44 15.21 -11.19
C THR A 246 0.93 14.98 -11.86
N GLY A 247 1.07 15.15 -13.18
CA GLY A 247 2.31 14.84 -13.91
C GLY A 247 2.50 13.39 -14.30
N ARG A 248 1.61 12.50 -13.83
CA ARG A 248 1.62 11.07 -14.20
C ARG A 248 0.68 10.79 -15.37
N HIS A 249 0.92 9.68 -16.06
CA HIS A 249 0.00 9.16 -17.07
C HIS A 249 -1.25 8.53 -16.46
N GLY A 250 -2.33 8.55 -17.22
CA GLY A 250 -3.55 7.77 -17.06
C GLY A 250 -3.84 6.95 -18.31
N PHE A 251 -4.81 6.05 -18.21
CA PHE A 251 -5.29 5.27 -19.34
C PHE A 251 -6.70 5.70 -19.71
N GLU A 252 -6.92 5.97 -20.99
CA GLU A 252 -8.23 6.15 -21.61
C GLU A 252 -8.48 4.97 -22.55
N PHE A 253 -9.57 4.23 -22.31
CA PHE A 253 -9.90 3.04 -23.09
C PHE A 253 -10.94 3.37 -24.15
N PRO A 254 -10.77 2.91 -25.40
CA PRO A 254 -11.81 3.00 -26.40
C PRO A 254 -13.12 2.36 -25.90
N PRO A 255 -14.29 2.87 -26.30
CA PRO A 255 -15.57 2.30 -25.90
C PRO A 255 -15.64 0.84 -26.32
N ARG A 256 -15.78 -0.05 -25.33
CA ARG A 256 -15.87 -1.50 -25.55
C ARG A 256 -17.07 -1.79 -26.45
N LYS A 257 -16.87 -2.51 -27.55
CA LYS A 257 -17.98 -3.16 -28.26
C LYS A 257 -18.71 -4.04 -27.24
N ALA A 258 -20.04 -3.94 -27.18
CA ALA A 258 -20.84 -4.68 -26.21
C ALA A 258 -20.49 -6.18 -26.30
N ARG A 259 -20.23 -6.80 -25.14
CA ARG A 259 -19.96 -8.24 -25.02
C ARG A 259 -21.09 -9.02 -25.68
N GLY A 260 -20.80 -9.68 -26.80
CA GLY A 260 -21.77 -10.54 -27.49
C GLY A 260 -21.47 -10.80 -28.96
N ALA A 261 -20.22 -11.03 -29.33
CA ALA A 261 -19.88 -11.71 -30.57
C ALA A 261 -18.53 -12.39 -30.38
N THR A 262 -18.56 -13.70 -30.25
CA THR A 262 -17.41 -14.59 -30.38
C THR A 262 -16.75 -14.32 -31.74
N ALA A 263 -15.43 -14.15 -31.75
CA ALA A 263 -14.63 -14.12 -32.97
C ALA A 263 -13.51 -15.15 -32.80
N ASP A 264 -13.82 -16.37 -33.24
CA ASP A 264 -12.86 -17.08 -34.08
C ASP A 264 -12.89 -16.45 -35.48
N ASP A 265 -11.74 -16.52 -36.13
CA ASP A 265 -11.43 -16.25 -37.53
C ASP A 265 -11.20 -14.80 -38.02
N LYS A 266 -9.89 -14.53 -38.17
CA LYS A 266 -9.33 -13.63 -39.18
C LYS A 266 -9.68 -14.14 -40.59
N LYS A 267 -10.06 -13.25 -41.51
CA LYS A 267 -9.35 -12.93 -42.78
C LYS A 267 -10.27 -12.19 -43.77
N ALA A 268 -9.65 -11.29 -44.51
CA ALA A 268 -10.18 -10.34 -45.48
C ALA A 268 -11.15 -10.90 -46.54
N ALA A 269 -12.15 -10.10 -46.90
CA ALA A 269 -12.41 -9.61 -48.27
C ALA A 269 -13.70 -8.77 -48.32
N SER A 270 -13.59 -7.51 -48.75
CA SER A 270 -14.66 -6.83 -49.51
C SER A 270 -14.60 -7.35 -50.97
N PRO A 271 -15.66 -7.26 -51.83
CA PRO A 271 -16.66 -6.18 -51.86
C PRO A 271 -18.10 -6.59 -52.27
N ALA A 272 -18.95 -5.58 -52.47
CA ALA A 272 -20.13 -5.50 -53.36
C ALA A 272 -21.50 -5.29 -52.68
N THR A 273 -21.85 -4.02 -52.58
CA THR A 273 -23.07 -3.39 -53.13
C THR A 273 -24.30 -4.28 -53.36
N ARG A 274 -25.34 -4.11 -52.52
CA ARG A 274 -26.73 -4.09 -53.04
C ARG A 274 -27.66 -3.26 -52.15
N LYS A 275 -28.21 -2.24 -52.79
CA LYS A 275 -29.21 -1.27 -52.32
C LYS A 275 -30.62 -1.90 -52.33
N LYS A 276 -31.53 -1.28 -51.56
CA LYS A 276 -33.01 -1.48 -51.44
C LYS A 276 -33.43 -2.59 -50.46
N THR A 277 -34.43 -2.44 -49.58
CA THR A 277 -35.53 -1.46 -49.49
C THR A 277 -36.24 -1.56 -48.12
N THR A 278 -36.63 -0.41 -47.59
CA THR A 278 -37.86 -0.11 -46.84
C THR A 278 -38.89 -1.24 -46.65
N ARG A 279 -39.33 -1.49 -45.40
CA ARG A 279 -40.75 -1.30 -44.99
C ARG A 279 -40.95 -1.31 -43.46
N LYS A 280 -41.67 -0.30 -42.98
CA LYS A 280 -42.24 -0.14 -41.63
C LYS A 280 -43.56 -0.90 -41.48
N LYS A 281 -43.91 -1.20 -40.21
CA LYS A 281 -45.25 -1.36 -39.58
C LYS A 281 -46.05 -2.62 -39.99
N ALA A 282 -46.88 -3.27 -39.15
CA ALA A 282 -47.60 -2.89 -37.93
C ALA A 282 -47.98 -4.17 -37.10
N LYS A 283 -47.96 -4.13 -35.75
CA LYS A 283 -49.11 -4.08 -34.79
C LYS A 283 -50.07 -5.29 -34.71
N THR A 284 -49.91 -6.08 -33.63
CA THR A 284 -50.86 -6.53 -32.55
C THR A 284 -52.34 -6.81 -32.85
N PRO A 285 -53.00 -7.83 -32.25
CA PRO A 285 -53.51 -7.78 -30.85
C PRO A 285 -53.48 -9.13 -30.07
N LYS A 286 -53.14 -9.16 -28.76
CA LYS A 286 -54.00 -9.13 -27.54
C LYS A 286 -55.10 -10.21 -27.48
N LYS A 287 -55.01 -11.20 -26.56
CA LYS A 287 -55.84 -11.33 -25.32
C LYS A 287 -55.60 -12.61 -24.50
N THR A 288 -55.86 -12.47 -23.19
CA THR A 288 -56.36 -13.43 -22.17
C THR A 288 -55.43 -14.56 -21.69
N THR A 289 -55.30 -14.91 -20.40
CA THR A 289 -56.08 -14.65 -19.18
C THR A 289 -55.29 -15.08 -17.93
N ARG A 290 -55.54 -14.41 -16.77
CA ARG A 290 -55.56 -14.89 -15.35
C ARG A 290 -54.56 -16.00 -14.93
N LYS A 291 -53.84 -15.93 -13.80
CA LYS A 291 -54.33 -15.58 -12.46
C LYS A 291 -53.15 -15.39 -11.51
N LYS A 292 -53.22 -14.29 -10.75
CA LYS A 292 -52.43 -13.94 -9.58
C LYS A 292 -52.97 -14.73 -8.37
N THR A 293 -52.10 -15.31 -7.55
CA THR A 293 -52.41 -15.56 -6.13
C THR A 293 -51.30 -14.99 -5.25
N THR A 294 -51.69 -13.92 -4.58
CA THR A 294 -51.03 -13.24 -3.47
C THR A 294 -51.23 -13.98 -2.16
N ARG A 295 -50.22 -14.00 -1.29
CA ARG A 295 -50.39 -13.90 0.17
C ARG A 295 -49.09 -13.31 0.76
N LYS A 296 -49.02 -12.00 0.98
CA LYS A 296 -49.50 -11.18 2.12
C LYS A 296 -48.54 -11.23 3.32
N LYS A 297 -47.72 -10.17 3.35
CA LYS A 297 -47.07 -9.46 4.46
C LYS A 297 -47.81 -9.56 5.81
N ALA A 298 -47.04 -9.74 6.88
CA ALA A 298 -47.35 -9.17 8.18
C ALA A 298 -46.09 -8.45 8.69
N ALA A 299 -46.28 -7.19 9.05
CA ALA A 299 -45.31 -6.30 9.66
C ALA A 299 -45.95 -5.79 10.96
N ALA A 300 -45.16 -5.70 12.02
CA ALA A 300 -45.30 -4.74 13.13
C ALA A 300 -43.99 -4.82 13.93
N LYS A 301 -43.14 -3.78 13.91
CA LYS A 301 -43.17 -2.58 14.79
C LYS A 301 -42.87 -2.98 16.25
N THR A 302 -42.08 -2.30 17.08
CA THR A 302 -41.28 -1.06 17.12
C THR A 302 -40.83 -0.99 18.58
N ALA A 303 -39.62 -0.56 18.90
CA ALA A 303 -39.37 0.27 20.10
C ALA A 303 -37.94 0.82 20.06
N GLY A 304 -37.83 2.09 19.65
CA GLY A 304 -36.62 2.87 19.91
C GLY A 304 -36.57 3.31 21.36
N ARG A 305 -35.36 3.42 21.92
CA ARG A 305 -35.12 4.14 23.18
C ARG A 305 -33.82 4.92 23.12
N LYS A 306 -33.98 6.16 22.68
CA LYS A 306 -33.58 7.42 23.32
C LYS A 306 -32.22 7.48 24.04
N LYS A 307 -31.34 8.30 23.46
CA LYS A 307 -30.26 9.08 24.11
C LYS A 307 -30.69 9.60 25.49
N THR A 308 -29.81 9.44 26.48
CA THR A 308 -29.74 10.33 27.65
C THR A 308 -28.33 10.88 27.77
N THR A 309 -28.20 12.15 27.40
CA THR A 309 -27.18 13.09 27.85
C THR A 309 -27.23 13.22 29.38
N ARG A 310 -26.09 13.12 30.06
CA ARG A 310 -25.95 13.55 31.45
C ARG A 310 -24.87 14.63 31.52
N LYS A 311 -25.31 15.87 31.69
CA LYS A 311 -24.45 17.01 32.05
C LYS A 311 -24.70 17.32 33.54
N LYS A 312 -23.60 17.34 34.28
CA LYS A 312 -23.22 18.27 35.37
C LYS A 312 -24.09 18.29 36.65
N ALA A 313 -23.47 17.88 37.76
CA ALA A 313 -23.69 18.50 39.06
C ALA A 313 -22.37 19.11 39.54
N THR A 314 -22.42 20.42 39.75
CA THR A 314 -21.38 21.27 40.33
C THR A 314 -21.48 21.25 41.85
N ALA A 315 -20.35 21.12 42.55
CA ALA A 315 -20.17 21.62 43.90
C ALA A 315 -18.95 22.56 43.94
N LYS A 316 -19.22 23.86 43.96
CA LYS A 316 -18.41 24.93 44.57
C LYS A 316 -18.78 24.92 46.08
N LYS A 317 -18.00 25.29 47.08
CA LYS A 317 -16.73 26.02 47.25
C LYS A 317 -16.47 26.00 48.77
N ALA A 318 -15.22 25.84 49.22
CA ALA A 318 -14.74 26.48 50.45
C ALA A 318 -13.22 26.59 50.44
N THR A 319 -12.78 27.80 50.12
CA THR A 319 -11.43 28.33 50.32
C THR A 319 -11.09 28.41 51.80
N LYS A 320 -9.86 28.05 52.20
CA LYS A 320 -9.08 28.82 53.17
C LYS A 320 -7.58 28.63 52.92
N ARG A 321 -6.91 29.77 52.96
CA ARG A 321 -5.49 30.05 52.71
C ARG A 321 -4.90 30.39 54.08
N ALA A 322 -3.80 29.76 54.48
CA ALA A 322 -2.90 30.15 55.58
C ALA A 322 -1.68 29.21 55.47
N SER A 323 -0.57 29.67 54.88
CA SER A 323 0.59 30.29 55.55
C SER A 323 1.52 29.27 56.22
N SER A 324 2.75 29.23 55.72
CA SER A 324 3.94 28.63 56.34
C SER A 324 4.11 29.08 57.82
N PRO A 325 4.91 28.35 58.63
CA PRO A 325 6.35 28.62 58.62
C PRO A 325 7.25 27.36 58.72
N GLU A 326 8.35 27.46 57.98
CA GLU A 326 9.73 27.19 58.38
C GLU A 326 9.99 27.03 59.89
N LEU A 327 10.60 25.92 60.31
CA LEU A 327 11.48 25.83 61.48
C LEU A 327 12.53 24.73 61.27
N ASP A 328 13.77 25.19 61.16
CA ASP A 328 15.02 24.46 61.43
C ASP A 328 15.16 24.09 62.93
N ILE A 329 16.13 23.18 63.19
CA ILE A 329 16.74 22.76 64.48
C ILE A 329 15.97 21.62 65.17
N ASP A 330 16.54 20.46 65.57
CA ASP A 330 17.92 20.03 65.86
C ASP A 330 18.49 18.90 64.95
#